data_AF-A0A7Y5NE22-F1
#
_entry.id   AF-A0A7Y5NE22-F1
#
_cell.length_a   1.000
_cell.length_b   1.000
_cell.length_c   1.000
_cell.angle_alpha   90.00
_cell.angle_beta   90.00
_cell.angle_gamma   90.00
#
_symmetry.space_group_name_H-M   'P 1'
#
loop_
_entity.id
_entity.type
_entity.pdbx_description
1 polymer ?
#
loop_
_entity_poly.entity_id
_entity_poly.type
_entity_poly.pdbx_seq_one_letter_code
_entity_poly.pdbx_strand_id
1 'polypeptide(L)'
;FSFGCFAAAVAAALDFGVTVQLLVFSSATFVVFISVRPILMKFLINRNNPAARTNIERLVGMIGIAQEEVTGWQGSVKVEGEIWSSRSEGDLVLSTGSHVRVLRVEGNKLIVGPNGGSPYL
;
A
#
# COMPACT_ATOMS: atom_id res chain seq x y z
N PHE A 1 -18.38 -19.76 3.89
CA PHE A 1 -18.18 -21.06 4.54
C PHE A 1 -19.38 -22.01 4.38
N SER A 2 -20.63 -21.55 4.31
CA SER A 2 -21.82 -22.42 4.32
C SER A 2 -22.09 -23.26 3.07
N PHE A 3 -21.69 -22.80 1.87
CA PHE A 3 -21.99 -23.51 0.62
C PHE A 3 -21.24 -24.85 0.48
N GLY A 4 -19.98 -24.90 0.95
CA GLY A 4 -19.20 -26.14 0.97
C GLY A 4 -19.71 -27.16 1.99
N CYS A 5 -20.28 -26.69 3.11
CA CYS A 5 -20.85 -27.56 4.13
C CYS A 5 -22.14 -28.25 3.65
N PHE A 6 -22.98 -27.52 2.89
CA PHE A 6 -24.20 -28.06 2.27
C PHE A 6 -23.89 -29.10 1.18
N ALA A 7 -22.89 -28.84 0.32
CA ALA A 7 -22.48 -29.79 -0.71
C ALA A 7 -21.87 -31.08 -0.12
N ALA A 8 -21.09 -30.97 0.96
CA ALA A 8 -20.54 -32.13 1.68
C ALA A 8 -21.63 -32.97 2.38
N ALA A 9 -22.64 -32.32 2.97
CA ALA A 9 -23.77 -33.00 3.61
C ALA A 9 -24.63 -33.79 2.59
N VAL A 10 -24.84 -33.24 1.39
CA VAL A 10 -25.58 -33.92 0.32
C VAL A 10 -24.78 -35.11 -0.25
N ALA A 11 -23.45 -34.98 -0.37
CA ALA A 11 -22.59 -36.08 -0.83
C ALA A 11 -22.48 -37.23 0.19
N ALA A 12 -22.48 -36.91 1.49
CA ALA A 12 -22.46 -37.91 2.57
C ALA A 12 -23.78 -38.69 2.71
N ALA A 13 -24.92 -38.09 2.31
CA ALA A 13 -26.24 -38.70 2.41
C ALA A 13 -26.54 -39.78 1.34
N LEU A 14 -25.68 -39.94 0.33
CA LEU A 14 -25.95 -40.79 -0.85
C LEU A 14 -25.09 -42.06 -0.94
N ASP A 15 -24.35 -42.42 0.12
CA ASP A 15 -23.61 -43.69 0.27
C ASP A 15 -22.65 -44.05 -0.89
N PHE A 16 -22.13 -43.03 -1.58
CA PHE A 16 -21.22 -43.25 -2.70
C PHE A 16 -19.81 -43.62 -2.20
N GLY A 17 -19.23 -44.67 -2.80
CA GLY A 17 -17.88 -45.15 -2.48
C GLY A 17 -16.78 -44.09 -2.63
N VAL A 18 -15.60 -44.36 -2.04
CA VAL A 18 -14.45 -43.45 -1.91
C VAL A 18 -14.09 -42.71 -3.21
N THR A 19 -14.27 -43.35 -4.37
CA THR A 19 -14.04 -42.75 -5.70
C THR A 19 -14.91 -41.52 -5.96
N VAL A 20 -16.20 -41.55 -5.62
CA VAL A 20 -17.11 -40.41 -5.83
C VAL A 20 -16.83 -39.29 -4.83
N GLN A 21 -16.49 -39.64 -3.58
CA GLN A 21 -16.07 -38.66 -2.58
C GLN A 21 -14.82 -37.87 -3.02
N LEU A 22 -13.82 -38.56 -3.61
CA LEU A 22 -12.62 -37.94 -4.15
C LEU A 22 -12.93 -37.00 -5.34
N LEU A 23 -13.83 -37.40 -6.24
CA LEU A 23 -14.26 -36.57 -7.38
C LEU A 23 -15.01 -35.31 -6.93
N VAL A 24 -15.91 -35.43 -5.95
CA VAL A 24 -16.64 -34.29 -5.38
C VAL A 24 -15.69 -33.35 -4.63
N PHE A 25 -14.77 -33.88 -3.83
CA PHE A 25 -13.78 -33.06 -3.14
C PHE A 25 -12.84 -32.32 -4.10
N SER A 26 -12.33 -33.01 -5.13
CA SER A 26 -11.43 -32.43 -6.14
C SER A 26 -12.13 -31.34 -6.94
N SER A 27 -13.36 -31.59 -7.41
CA SER A 27 -14.15 -30.60 -8.16
C SER A 27 -14.51 -29.38 -7.30
N ALA A 28 -14.94 -29.57 -6.05
CA ALA A 28 -15.20 -28.47 -5.12
C ALA A 28 -13.94 -27.63 -4.86
N THR A 29 -12.78 -28.26 -4.69
CA THR A 29 -11.49 -27.58 -4.50
C THR A 29 -11.13 -26.73 -5.72
N PHE A 30 -11.27 -27.28 -6.93
CA PHE A 30 -11.03 -26.54 -8.17
C PHE A 30 -11.97 -25.33 -8.32
N VAL A 31 -13.27 -25.50 -8.01
CA VAL A 31 -14.25 -24.41 -8.07
C VAL A 31 -13.89 -23.29 -7.09
N VAL A 32 -13.48 -23.63 -5.87
CA VAL A 32 -13.01 -22.65 -4.89
C VAL A 32 -11.76 -21.95 -5.40
N PHE A 33 -10.77 -22.67 -5.90
CA PHE A 33 -9.52 -22.08 -6.37
C PHE A 33 -9.74 -21.11 -7.54
N ILE A 34 -10.61 -21.48 -8.49
CA ILE A 34 -10.99 -20.64 -9.63
C ILE A 34 -11.78 -19.41 -9.16
N SER A 35 -12.69 -19.57 -8.19
CA SER A 35 -13.53 -18.49 -7.66
C SER A 35 -12.76 -17.52 -6.74
N VAL A 36 -11.71 -18.01 -6.06
CA VAL A 36 -10.85 -17.19 -5.21
C VAL A 36 -10.10 -16.16 -6.05
N ARG A 37 -9.63 -16.51 -7.25
CA ARG A 37 -8.85 -15.59 -8.11
C ARG A 37 -9.58 -14.27 -8.45
N PRO A 38 -10.82 -14.24 -8.96
CA PRO A 38 -11.54 -13.00 -9.23
C PRO A 38 -11.93 -12.24 -7.95
N ILE A 39 -12.19 -12.95 -6.84
CA ILE A 39 -12.53 -12.31 -5.55
C ILE A 39 -11.28 -11.65 -4.95
N LEU A 40 -10.15 -12.36 -4.89
CA LEU A 40 -8.88 -11.80 -4.42
C LEU A 40 -8.46 -10.62 -5.29
N MET A 41 -8.56 -10.75 -6.62
CA MET A 41 -8.24 -9.63 -7.50
C MET A 41 -9.23 -8.47 -7.32
N LYS A 42 -10.54 -8.71 -7.16
CA LYS A 42 -11.49 -7.62 -6.88
C LYS A 42 -11.25 -6.94 -5.53
N PHE A 43 -10.78 -7.66 -4.51
CA PHE A 43 -10.44 -7.08 -3.20
C PHE A 43 -9.04 -6.45 -3.14
N LEU A 44 -8.05 -7.04 -3.81
CA LEU A 44 -6.66 -6.59 -3.81
C LEU A 44 -6.37 -5.55 -4.90
N ILE A 45 -7.00 -5.63 -6.08
CA ILE A 45 -6.93 -4.60 -7.14
C ILE A 45 -7.79 -3.38 -6.77
N ASN A 46 -8.80 -3.54 -5.91
CA ASN A 46 -9.41 -2.40 -5.22
C ASN A 46 -8.47 -1.78 -4.15
N ARG A 47 -7.21 -2.24 -4.03
CA ARG A 47 -6.10 -1.40 -3.53
C ARG A 47 -5.65 -0.32 -4.52
N ASN A 48 -6.43 0.00 -5.54
CA ASN A 48 -6.62 1.41 -5.88
C ASN A 48 -7.40 2.10 -4.74
N ASN A 49 -6.82 2.08 -3.54
CA ASN A 49 -7.41 2.54 -2.30
C ASN A 49 -7.22 4.06 -2.28
N PRO A 50 -8.24 4.88 -2.59
CA PRO A 50 -8.13 6.33 -2.40
C PRO A 50 -7.79 6.67 -0.94
N ALA A 51 -8.06 5.78 0.03
CA ALA A 51 -7.75 5.99 1.44
C ALA A 51 -6.24 5.99 1.76
N ALA A 52 -5.42 5.12 1.15
CA ALA A 52 -3.96 5.16 1.36
C ALA A 52 -3.33 6.41 0.74
N ARG A 53 -3.95 6.87 -0.36
CA ARG A 53 -3.66 8.16 -0.98
C ARG A 53 -4.07 9.33 -0.07
N THR A 54 -5.21 9.31 0.62
CA THR A 54 -5.68 10.49 1.37
C THR A 54 -4.73 11.02 2.45
N ASN A 55 -3.98 10.16 3.15
CA ASN A 55 -3.08 10.65 4.22
C ASN A 55 -1.72 11.08 3.67
N ILE A 56 -1.13 10.26 2.79
CA ILE A 56 0.19 10.53 2.21
C ILE A 56 0.13 11.64 1.15
N GLU A 57 -0.91 11.67 0.30
CA GLU A 57 -1.09 12.77 -0.67
C GLU A 57 -1.38 14.10 0.02
N ARG A 58 -1.95 14.10 1.24
CA ARG A 58 -2.09 15.33 2.04
C ARG A 58 -0.74 15.95 2.40
N LEU A 59 0.33 15.15 2.46
CA LEU A 59 1.69 15.64 2.70
C LEU A 59 2.20 16.55 1.57
N VAL A 60 1.68 16.40 0.35
CA VAL A 60 2.09 17.20 -0.80
C VAL A 60 1.70 18.66 -0.60
N GLY A 61 2.66 19.56 -0.81
CA GLY A 61 2.51 21.00 -0.59
C GLY A 61 2.78 21.46 0.85
N MET A 62 2.87 20.55 1.82
CA MET A 62 3.18 20.90 3.19
C MET A 62 4.65 21.31 3.37
N ILE A 63 4.91 22.12 4.40
CA ILE A 63 6.24 22.55 4.79
C ILE A 63 6.72 21.66 5.93
N GLY A 64 7.92 21.11 5.76
CA GLY A 64 8.64 20.37 6.80
C GLY A 64 9.95 21.04 7.17
N ILE A 65 10.64 20.42 8.11
CA ILE A 65 11.99 20.80 8.54
C ILE A 65 12.92 19.62 8.29
N ALA A 66 14.01 19.83 7.56
CA ALA A 66 15.06 18.83 7.39
C ALA A 66 15.65 18.44 8.76
N GLN A 67 15.55 17.16 9.14
CA GLN A 67 16.16 16.66 10.37
C GLN A 67 17.63 16.30 10.17
N GLU A 68 17.95 15.88 8.95
CA GLU A 68 19.30 15.57 8.48
C GLU A 68 19.50 16.21 7.12
N GLU A 69 20.74 16.24 6.65
CA GLU A 69 21.06 16.70 5.31
C GLU A 69 20.29 15.88 4.26
N VAL A 70 19.49 16.56 3.45
CA VAL A 70 18.70 15.92 2.41
C VAL A 70 19.39 16.10 1.07
N THR A 71 19.76 14.98 0.47
CA THR A 71 20.42 14.85 -0.83
C THR A 71 19.48 14.13 -1.81
N GLY A 72 19.89 13.99 -3.07
CA GLY A 72 19.12 13.25 -4.08
C GLY A 72 18.91 11.76 -3.76
N TRP A 73 19.63 11.21 -2.77
CA TRP A 73 19.65 9.77 -2.46
C TRP A 73 19.04 9.45 -1.09
N GLN A 74 19.31 10.31 -0.10
CA GLN A 74 18.97 10.10 1.30
C GLN A 74 18.65 11.41 2.03
N GLY A 75 17.96 11.28 3.15
CA GLY A 75 17.62 12.38 4.05
C GLY A 75 16.35 12.07 4.83
N SER A 76 16.05 12.93 5.79
CA SER A 76 14.85 12.85 6.59
C SER A 76 14.29 14.24 6.89
N VAL A 77 12.96 14.36 6.87
CA VAL A 77 12.24 15.61 7.13
C VAL A 77 11.13 15.37 8.13
N LYS A 78 10.88 16.35 8.98
CA LYS A 78 9.76 16.34 9.91
C LYS A 78 8.60 17.13 9.31
N VAL A 79 7.46 16.48 9.10
CA VAL A 79 6.22 17.05 8.54
C VAL A 79 5.07 16.64 9.45
N GLU A 80 4.22 17.58 9.86
CA GLU A 80 3.08 17.34 10.79
C GLU A 80 3.48 16.59 12.10
N GLY A 81 4.73 16.75 12.56
CA GLY A 81 5.21 16.10 13.78
C GLY A 81 5.82 14.70 13.56
N GLU A 82 5.68 14.11 12.38
CA GLU A 82 6.25 12.81 12.03
C GLU A 82 7.54 12.94 11.22
N ILE A 83 8.49 12.03 11.42
CA ILE A 83 9.74 11.98 10.64
C ILE A 83 9.54 11.06 9.45
N TRP A 84 9.74 11.60 8.25
CA TRP A 84 9.61 10.91 6.98
C TRP A 84 10.95 10.83 6.28
N SER A 85 11.23 9.67 5.66
CA SER A 85 12.36 9.55 4.75
C SER A 85 12.12 10.42 3.52
N SER A 86 13.14 11.16 3.11
CA SER A 86 13.04 12.10 2.00
C SER A 86 14.26 12.08 1.12
N ARG A 87 14.09 12.63 -0.08
CA ARG A 87 15.18 13.01 -0.97
C ARG A 87 14.88 14.35 -1.61
N SER A 88 15.91 15.08 -1.95
CA SER A 88 15.74 16.35 -2.66
C SER A 88 15.30 16.09 -4.10
N GLU A 89 14.66 17.09 -4.70
CA GLU A 89 14.44 17.09 -6.14
C GLU A 89 15.76 17.36 -6.87
N GLY A 90 16.22 16.40 -7.67
CA GLY A 90 17.49 16.48 -8.40
C GLY A 90 18.71 16.30 -7.47
N ASP A 91 19.77 17.05 -7.74
CA ASP A 91 21.04 17.04 -7.00
C ASP A 91 21.16 18.20 -5.99
N LEU A 92 20.05 18.83 -5.60
CA LEU A 92 20.09 19.85 -4.56
C LEU A 92 20.43 19.23 -3.21
N VAL A 93 21.27 19.93 -2.44
CA VAL A 93 21.57 19.57 -1.06
C VAL A 93 20.84 20.56 -0.15
N LEU A 94 19.97 20.03 0.72
CA LEU A 94 19.22 20.82 1.70
C LEU A 94 19.83 20.57 3.08
N SER A 95 20.32 21.63 3.72
CA SER A 95 20.98 21.54 5.02
C SER A 95 19.99 21.12 6.12
N THR A 96 20.50 20.45 7.15
CA THR A 96 19.76 20.18 8.39
C THR A 96 19.17 21.47 8.96
N GLY A 97 17.91 21.41 9.40
CA GLY A 97 17.16 22.54 9.94
C GLY A 97 16.51 23.45 8.89
N SER A 98 16.78 23.23 7.60
CA SER A 98 16.16 24.04 6.54
C SER A 98 14.66 23.74 6.38
N HIS A 99 13.90 24.78 6.03
CA HIS A 99 12.49 24.63 5.66
C HIS A 99 12.40 24.08 4.23
N VAL A 100 11.72 22.96 4.11
CA VAL A 100 11.55 22.25 2.84
C VAL A 100 10.07 22.10 2.53
N ARG A 101 9.73 22.11 1.24
CA ARG A 101 8.36 21.84 0.79
C ARG A 101 8.29 20.47 0.17
N VAL A 102 7.28 19.69 0.54
CA VAL A 102 6.99 18.40 -0.10
C VAL A 102 6.40 18.67 -1.47
N LEU A 103 7.10 18.25 -2.52
CA LEU A 103 6.68 18.43 -3.91
C LEU A 103 5.80 17.28 -4.38
N ARG A 104 6.13 16.05 -3.96
CA ARG A 104 5.40 14.83 -4.30
C ARG A 104 5.86 13.66 -3.42
N VAL A 105 5.12 12.57 -3.47
CA VAL A 105 5.47 11.33 -2.77
C VAL A 105 5.83 10.25 -3.78
N GLU A 106 6.96 9.57 -3.56
CA GLU A 106 7.35 8.38 -4.31
C GLU A 106 7.49 7.17 -3.37
N GLY A 107 6.52 6.25 -3.45
CA GLY A 107 6.52 5.05 -2.60
C GLY A 107 6.44 5.44 -1.12
N ASN A 108 7.53 5.21 -0.38
CA ASN A 108 7.67 5.56 1.04
C ASN A 108 8.66 6.74 1.27
N LYS A 109 8.99 7.50 0.23
CA LYS A 109 9.89 8.66 0.32
C LYS A 109 9.19 9.94 -0.12
N LEU A 110 9.41 11.01 0.62
CA LEU A 110 8.97 12.35 0.24
C LEU A 110 10.02 12.99 -0.69
N ILE A 111 9.56 13.54 -1.80
CA ILE A 111 10.39 14.37 -2.66
C ILE A 111 10.22 15.80 -2.18
N VAL A 112 11.31 16.42 -1.75
CA VAL A 112 11.28 17.75 -1.15
C VAL A 112 12.15 18.74 -1.93
N GLY A 113 11.72 20.00 -1.95
CA GLY A 113 12.47 21.10 -2.53
C GLY A 113 12.65 22.25 -1.53
N PRO A 114 13.51 23.23 -1.84
CA PRO A 114 13.64 24.43 -1.02
C PRO A 114 12.30 25.17 -0.96
N ASN A 115 11.86 25.53 0.25
CA ASN A 115 10.71 26.42 0.40
C ASN A 115 11.20 27.84 0.07
N GLY A 116 10.82 28.38 -1.11
CA GLY A 116 11.32 29.63 -1.69
C GLY A 116 11.05 30.94 -0.92
N GLY A 117 10.94 30.90 0.40
CA GLY A 117 10.95 32.06 1.28
C GLY A 117 12.10 31.93 2.28
N SER A 118 13.27 32.44 1.92
CA SER A 118 14.35 32.67 2.89
C SER A 118 13.93 33.83 3.80
N PRO A 119 13.88 33.68 5.14
CA PRO A 119 13.63 34.79 6.06
C PRO A 119 14.88 35.65 6.32
N TYR A 120 15.93 35.51 5.50
CA TYR A 120 17.21 36.23 5.68
C TYR A 120 17.44 37.34 4.64
N LEU A 121 16.38 37.92 4.08
CA LEU A 121 16.42 39.19 3.36
C LEU A 121 15.54 40.23 4.07
#